data_AF-A0A6J6AGT2-F1
#
_entry.id   AF-A0A6J6AGT2-F1
#
_cell.length_a   1.000
_cell.length_b   1.000
_cell.length_c   1.000
_cell.angle_alpha   90.00
_cell.angle_beta   90.00
_cell.angle_gamma   90.00
#
_symmetry.space_group_name_H-M   'P 1'
#
loop_
_entity.id
_entity.type
_entity.pdbx_description
1 polymer ?
#
loop_
_entity_poly.entity_id
_entity_poly.type
_entity_poly.pdbx_seq_one_letter_code
_entity_poly.pdbx_strand_id
1 'polypeptide(L)'
;MATRAPVTLLIGDVACIHDSNGLWALNRREVDLKIVVTNNDGGSIFSFLPQASVVSENTFELLYGTPHGVSFEHLAAAHGIEFDRASSTEDLHHALSRHGTRLIEVPCDRSVNVAQHEALQAEVISAIEAMA
;
A
#
# COMPACT_ATOMS: atom_id res chain seq x y z
N MET A 1 -4.25 19.74 10.18
CA MET A 1 -5.44 18.88 10.00
C MET A 1 -6.54 19.33 10.94
N ALA A 2 -7.81 19.01 10.67
CA ALA A 2 -8.95 19.48 11.48
C ALA A 2 -8.89 19.05 12.95
N THR A 3 -8.42 17.83 13.22
CA THR A 3 -8.40 17.23 14.56
C THR A 3 -7.18 17.61 15.41
N ARG A 4 -6.10 18.13 14.80
CA ARG A 4 -4.78 18.35 15.43
C ARG A 4 -4.17 17.11 16.15
N ALA A 5 -4.76 15.94 16.00
CA ALA A 5 -4.23 14.67 16.50
C ALA A 5 -3.30 14.04 15.45
N PRO A 6 -2.38 13.15 15.85
CA PRO A 6 -1.64 12.30 14.91
C PRO A 6 -2.60 11.51 14.02
N VAL A 7 -2.27 11.37 12.75
CA VAL A 7 -3.07 10.63 11.76
C VAL A 7 -2.19 9.64 11.02
N THR A 8 -2.71 8.43 10.83
CA THR A 8 -2.13 7.43 9.93
C THR A 8 -3.10 7.21 8.77
N LEU A 9 -2.61 7.40 7.55
CA LEU A 9 -3.27 7.06 6.30
C LEU A 9 -2.67 5.74 5.79
N LEU A 10 -3.50 4.72 5.60
CA LEU A 10 -3.15 3.50 4.88
C LEU A 10 -3.75 3.59 3.48
N ILE A 11 -2.92 3.48 2.45
CA ILE A 11 -3.33 3.69 1.05
C ILE A 11 -2.55 2.77 0.11
N GLY A 12 -3.15 2.42 -1.03
CA GLY A 12 -2.45 1.73 -2.12
C GLY A 12 -1.51 2.68 -2.88
N ASP A 13 -0.49 2.12 -3.52
CA ASP A 13 0.43 2.78 -4.45
C ASP A 13 -0.27 3.61 -5.53
N VAL A 14 -1.18 3.01 -6.31
CA VAL A 14 -1.88 3.70 -7.41
C VAL A 14 -2.69 4.89 -6.90
N ALA A 15 -3.37 4.73 -5.76
CA ALA A 15 -4.15 5.80 -5.15
C ALA A 15 -3.25 6.93 -4.61
N CYS A 16 -2.09 6.58 -4.04
CA CYS A 16 -1.11 7.57 -3.58
C CYS A 16 -0.50 8.35 -4.74
N ILE A 17 -0.18 7.68 -5.85
CA ILE A 17 0.33 8.33 -7.07
C ILE A 17 -0.72 9.28 -7.65
N HIS A 18 -1.98 8.82 -7.73
CA HIS A 18 -3.10 9.60 -8.24
C HIS A 18 -3.28 10.94 -7.51
N ASP A 19 -3.16 10.94 -6.17
CA ASP A 19 -3.30 12.16 -5.34
C ASP A 19 -1.96 12.70 -4.81
N SER A 20 -0.85 12.42 -5.51
CA SER A 20 0.49 12.88 -5.10
C SER A 20 0.59 14.40 -4.94
N ASN A 21 -0.12 15.16 -5.78
CA ASN A 21 -0.18 16.62 -5.65
C ASN A 21 -0.79 17.10 -4.32
N GLY A 22 -1.62 16.29 -3.67
CA GLY A 22 -2.15 16.56 -2.33
C GLY A 22 -1.05 16.72 -1.27
N LEU A 23 0.12 16.09 -1.48
CA LEU A 23 1.28 16.18 -0.59
C LEU A 23 1.88 17.58 -0.51
N TRP A 24 1.67 18.44 -1.53
CA TRP A 24 2.14 19.82 -1.53
C TRP A 24 1.64 20.60 -0.30
N ALA A 25 0.43 20.32 0.18
CA ALA A 25 -0.12 21.01 1.33
C ALA A 25 0.63 20.73 2.65
N LEU A 26 1.46 19.67 2.72
CA LEU A 26 2.09 19.20 3.95
C LEU A 26 3.32 20.04 4.35
N ASN A 27 4.15 20.48 3.39
CA ASN A 27 5.35 21.28 3.69
C ASN A 27 5.08 22.63 4.37
N ARG A 28 3.85 23.11 4.32
CA ARG A 28 3.44 24.39 4.91
C ARG A 28 2.68 24.21 6.21
N ARG A 29 2.62 22.99 6.76
CA ARG A 29 1.81 22.66 7.92
C ARG A 29 2.61 21.79 8.89
N GLU A 30 2.61 22.18 10.16
CA GLU A 30 3.09 21.33 11.24
C GLU A 30 2.02 20.27 11.54
N VAL A 31 2.13 19.12 10.88
CA VAL A 31 1.22 17.97 11.08
C VAL A 31 2.02 16.69 11.31
N ASP A 32 1.49 15.84 12.18
CA ASP A 32 2.00 14.49 12.40
C ASP A 32 1.13 13.51 11.57
N LEU A 33 1.57 13.28 10.32
CA LEU A 33 0.86 12.44 9.36
C LEU A 33 1.79 11.31 8.88
N LYS A 34 1.37 10.06 9.11
CA LYS A 34 2.04 8.86 8.58
C LYS A 34 1.27 8.38 7.36
N ILE A 35 1.90 8.35 6.20
CA ILE A 35 1.32 7.84 4.96
C ILE A 35 1.95 6.48 4.70
N VAL A 36 1.25 5.42 5.04
CA VAL A 36 1.66 4.03 4.79
C VAL A 36 1.13 3.62 3.43
N VAL A 37 2.05 3.40 2.50
CA VAL A 37 1.75 3.00 1.12
C VAL A 37 2.03 1.51 0.97
N THR A 38 0.99 0.71 0.74
CA THR A 38 1.16 -0.69 0.33
C THR A 38 1.51 -0.71 -1.16
N ASN A 39 2.79 -0.90 -1.48
CA ASN A 39 3.29 -0.86 -2.85
C ASN A 39 3.39 -2.28 -3.41
N ASN A 40 2.50 -2.60 -4.35
CA ASN A 40 2.46 -3.88 -5.04
C ASN A 40 2.68 -3.71 -6.55
N ASP A 41 3.13 -2.52 -6.96
CA ASP A 41 3.32 -2.06 -8.33
C ASP A 41 2.05 -2.21 -9.18
N GLY A 42 0.96 -1.60 -8.71
CA GLY A 42 -0.25 -1.39 -9.50
C GLY A 42 -1.56 -1.93 -8.92
N GLY A 43 -2.45 -2.40 -9.80
CA GLY A 43 -3.83 -2.78 -9.48
C GLY A 43 -3.99 -4.21 -8.94
N SER A 44 -3.27 -4.60 -7.88
CA SER A 44 -3.30 -6.01 -7.39
C SER A 44 -4.68 -6.54 -6.97
N ILE A 45 -5.67 -5.67 -6.69
CA ILE A 45 -7.05 -6.12 -6.43
C ILE A 45 -7.65 -6.88 -7.61
N PHE A 46 -7.23 -6.58 -8.85
CA PHE A 46 -7.73 -7.26 -10.04
C PHE A 46 -7.24 -8.71 -10.15
N SER A 47 -6.20 -9.09 -9.40
CA SER A 47 -5.71 -10.48 -9.33
C SER A 47 -6.71 -11.43 -8.67
N PHE A 48 -7.67 -10.89 -7.90
CA PHE A 48 -8.75 -11.67 -7.30
C PHE A 48 -9.94 -11.92 -8.25
N LEU A 49 -9.95 -11.26 -9.41
CA LEU A 49 -11.06 -11.38 -10.35
C LEU A 49 -10.80 -12.52 -11.36
N PRO A 50 -11.85 -13.17 -11.89
CA PRO A 50 -11.70 -14.26 -12.86
C PRO A 50 -10.88 -13.88 -14.10
N GLN A 51 -10.86 -12.61 -14.49
CA GLN A 51 -10.10 -12.10 -15.61
C GLN A 51 -8.61 -12.41 -15.50
N ALA A 52 -8.06 -12.50 -14.27
CA ALA A 52 -6.66 -12.85 -14.02
C ALA A 52 -6.26 -14.22 -14.58
N SER A 53 -7.21 -15.15 -14.74
CA SER A 53 -6.96 -16.48 -15.32
C SER A 53 -7.49 -16.66 -16.75
N VAL A 54 -8.27 -15.70 -17.26
CA VAL A 54 -8.95 -15.80 -18.56
C VAL A 54 -8.19 -15.06 -19.67
N VAL A 55 -7.52 -13.95 -19.36
CA VAL A 55 -6.73 -13.20 -20.34
C VAL A 55 -5.25 -13.58 -20.27
N SER A 56 -4.49 -13.29 -21.34
CA SER A 56 -3.04 -13.48 -21.30
C SER A 56 -2.39 -12.57 -20.25
N GLU A 57 -1.31 -13.01 -19.64
CA GLU A 57 -0.56 -12.23 -18.63
C GLU A 57 -0.20 -10.82 -19.13
N ASN A 58 0.30 -10.69 -20.37
CA ASN A 58 0.60 -9.40 -20.98
C ASN A 58 -0.63 -8.49 -21.10
N THR A 59 -1.80 -9.05 -21.43
CA THR A 59 -3.04 -8.27 -21.51
C THR A 59 -3.54 -7.89 -20.12
N PHE A 60 -3.38 -8.78 -19.14
CA PHE A 60 -3.73 -8.51 -17.76
C PHE A 60 -2.90 -7.34 -17.21
N GLU A 61 -1.58 -7.40 -17.38
CA GLU A 61 -0.67 -6.34 -16.94
C GLU A 61 -0.93 -5.02 -17.63
N LEU A 62 -1.24 -5.03 -18.93
CA LEU A 62 -1.52 -3.80 -19.67
C LEU A 62 -2.82 -3.10 -19.22
N LEU A 63 -3.87 -3.87 -18.90
CA LEU A 63 -5.22 -3.33 -18.69
C LEU A 63 -5.64 -3.24 -17.23
N TYR A 64 -5.08 -4.07 -16.36
CA TYR A 64 -5.49 -4.23 -14.97
C TYR A 64 -4.33 -4.07 -14.00
N GLY A 65 -3.25 -4.83 -14.21
CA GLY A 65 -2.07 -4.79 -13.35
C GLY A 65 -1.43 -3.40 -13.33
N THR A 66 -1.24 -2.79 -14.50
CA THR A 66 -0.71 -1.44 -14.72
C THR A 66 0.51 -1.11 -13.83
N PRO A 67 1.60 -1.89 -13.90
CA PRO A 67 2.81 -1.60 -13.15
C PRO A 67 3.36 -0.23 -13.56
N HIS A 68 3.72 0.58 -12.57
CA HIS A 68 4.01 1.99 -12.76
C HIS A 68 5.49 2.32 -12.55
N GLY A 69 6.24 1.50 -11.80
CA GLY A 69 7.70 1.67 -11.62
C GLY A 69 8.10 2.98 -10.93
N VAL A 70 7.20 3.60 -10.19
CA VAL A 70 7.42 4.90 -9.52
C VAL A 70 8.25 4.68 -8.26
N SER A 71 9.26 5.53 -8.06
CA SER A 71 10.01 5.56 -6.82
C SER A 71 9.33 6.47 -5.78
N PHE A 72 8.79 5.88 -4.72
CA PHE A 72 8.18 6.61 -3.61
C PHE A 72 9.20 7.43 -2.81
N GLU A 73 10.47 7.02 -2.78
CA GLU A 73 11.57 7.81 -2.22
C GLU A 73 11.73 9.14 -2.95
N HIS A 74 11.80 9.12 -4.28
CA HIS A 74 11.91 10.33 -5.09
C HIS A 74 10.63 11.18 -5.04
N LEU A 75 9.45 10.54 -4.97
CA LEU A 75 8.18 11.23 -4.80
C LEU A 75 8.16 12.00 -3.46
N ALA A 76 8.53 11.35 -2.36
CA ALA A 76 8.62 11.98 -1.05
C ALA A 76 9.64 13.13 -1.05
N ALA A 77 10.82 12.91 -1.65
CA ALA A 77 11.86 13.94 -1.77
C ALA A 77 11.39 15.17 -2.58
N ALA A 78 10.66 14.97 -3.69
CA ALA A 78 10.09 16.07 -4.47
C ALA A 78 9.10 16.93 -3.66
N HIS A 79 8.45 16.32 -2.68
CA HIS A 79 7.58 16.99 -1.73
C HIS A 79 8.27 17.33 -0.40
N GLY A 80 9.59 17.17 -0.23
CA GLY A 80 10.28 17.48 1.03
C GLY A 80 9.79 16.68 2.25
N ILE A 81 9.21 15.50 2.02
CA ILE A 81 8.68 14.61 3.04
C ILE A 81 9.72 13.53 3.38
N GLU A 82 9.84 13.20 4.66
CA GLU A 82 10.68 12.10 5.14
C GLU A 82 10.18 10.76 4.58
N PHE A 83 11.12 9.91 4.15
CA PHE A 83 10.81 8.61 3.54
C PHE A 83 11.36 7.45 4.37
N ASP A 84 10.60 6.36 4.44
CA ASP A 84 11.10 5.05 4.87
C ASP A 84 10.59 3.96 3.96
N ARG A 85 11.40 2.91 3.83
CA ARG A 85 10.96 1.62 3.34
C ARG A 85 10.91 0.64 4.50
N ALA A 86 9.73 0.06 4.74
CA ALA A 86 9.52 -0.94 5.76
C ALA A 86 9.38 -2.33 5.10
N SER A 87 10.41 -3.16 5.25
CA SER A 87 10.44 -4.53 4.70
C SER A 87 10.07 -5.59 5.75
N SER A 88 9.78 -5.15 6.97
CA SER A 88 9.38 -6.00 8.09
C SER A 88 8.38 -5.27 9.00
N THR A 89 7.71 -6.04 9.86
CA THR A 89 6.84 -5.48 10.90
C THR A 89 7.60 -4.60 11.88
N GLU A 90 8.86 -4.91 12.16
CA GLU A 90 9.73 -4.11 13.03
C GLU A 90 10.06 -2.76 12.39
N ASP A 91 10.40 -2.75 11.10
CA ASP A 91 10.66 -1.51 10.36
C ASP A 91 9.42 -0.60 10.34
N LEU A 92 8.24 -1.19 10.14
CA LEU A 92 6.98 -0.46 10.13
C LEU A 92 6.68 0.14 11.51
N HIS A 93 6.83 -0.65 12.59
CA HIS A 93 6.68 -0.14 13.95
C HIS A 93 7.65 1.01 14.24
N HIS A 94 8.92 0.84 13.87
CA HIS A 94 9.92 1.89 14.04
C HIS A 94 9.52 3.17 13.27
N ALA A 95 9.12 3.07 12.00
CA ALA A 95 8.73 4.23 11.20
C ALA A 95 7.46 4.93 11.73
N LEU A 96 6.48 4.16 12.22
CA LEU A 96 5.25 4.69 12.85
C LEU A 96 5.52 5.39 14.18
N SER A 97 6.56 4.98 14.92
CA SER A 97 6.91 5.58 16.22
C SER A 97 7.55 6.97 16.12
N ARG A 98 8.03 7.35 14.93
CA ARG A 98 8.68 8.65 14.69
C ARG A 98 7.65 9.77 14.77
N HIS A 99 8.06 11.00 15.04
CA HIS A 99 7.19 12.18 14.91
C HIS A 99 7.29 12.80 13.51
N GLY A 100 6.29 13.60 13.15
CA GLY A 100 6.29 14.42 11.93
C GLY A 100 5.76 13.71 10.69
N THR A 101 5.61 14.45 9.60
CA THR A 101 5.07 13.88 8.35
C THR A 101 6.05 12.93 7.68
N ARG A 102 5.56 11.78 7.22
CA ARG A 102 6.39 10.71 6.66
C ARG A 102 5.62 9.87 5.65
N LEU A 103 6.31 9.48 4.58
CA LEU A 103 5.84 8.51 3.61
C LEU A 103 6.58 7.18 3.86
N ILE A 104 5.83 6.14 4.22
CA ILE A 104 6.32 4.82 4.57
C ILE A 104 5.89 3.87 3.46
N GLU A 105 6.83 3.44 2.62
CA GLU A 105 6.59 2.41 1.62
C GLU A 105 6.68 1.02 2.27
N VAL A 106 5.65 0.20 2.09
CA VAL A 106 5.63 -1.22 2.44
C VAL A 106 5.55 -2.02 1.15
N PRO A 107 6.67 -2.57 0.65
CA PRO A 107 6.66 -3.43 -0.52
C PRO A 107 5.83 -4.69 -0.27
N CYS A 108 4.96 -5.04 -1.20
CA CYS A 108 4.12 -6.23 -1.12
C CYS A 108 4.26 -7.03 -2.42
N ASP A 109 4.40 -8.34 -2.29
CA ASP A 109 4.42 -9.24 -3.44
C ASP A 109 2.97 -9.60 -3.83
N ARG A 110 2.50 -9.05 -4.96
CA ARG A 110 1.15 -9.35 -5.47
C ARG A 110 0.99 -10.81 -5.91
N SER A 111 2.06 -11.51 -6.27
CA SER A 111 2.00 -12.87 -6.83
C SER A 111 1.58 -13.91 -5.78
N VAL A 112 1.86 -13.64 -4.50
CA VAL A 112 1.50 -14.53 -3.38
C VAL A 112 0.19 -14.14 -2.70
N ASN A 113 -0.32 -12.93 -2.97
CA ASN A 113 -1.40 -12.34 -2.20
C ASN A 113 -2.71 -13.14 -2.30
N VAL A 114 -3.08 -13.57 -3.51
CA VAL A 114 -4.30 -14.38 -3.72
C VAL A 114 -4.20 -15.72 -2.98
N ALA A 115 -3.08 -16.43 -3.15
CA ALA A 115 -2.87 -17.73 -2.51
C ALA A 115 -2.88 -17.64 -0.98
N GLN A 116 -2.32 -16.57 -0.41
CA GLN A 116 -2.37 -16.31 1.04
C GLN A 116 -3.80 -16.08 1.53
N HIS A 117 -4.60 -15.31 0.80
CA HIS A 117 -6.00 -15.07 1.14
C HIS A 117 -6.84 -16.35 1.04
N GLU A 118 -6.66 -17.15 -0.02
CA GLU A 118 -7.34 -18.43 -0.19
C GLU A 118 -6.99 -19.41 0.93
N ALA A 119 -5.71 -19.51 1.30
CA ALA A 119 -5.27 -20.35 2.41
C ALA A 119 -5.90 -19.93 3.74
N LEU A 120 -5.90 -18.63 4.05
CA LEU A 120 -6.54 -18.12 5.27
C LEU A 120 -8.06 -18.36 5.27
N GLN A 121 -8.73 -18.18 4.14
CA GLN A 121 -10.16 -18.45 4.01
C GLN A 121 -10.46 -19.94 4.22
N ALA A 122 -9.66 -20.84 3.65
CA ALA A 122 -9.83 -22.27 3.83
C ALA A 122 -9.68 -22.69 5.31
N GLU A 123 -8.68 -22.15 6.01
CA GLU A 123 -8.49 -22.39 7.46
C GLU A 123 -9.68 -21.89 8.29
N VAL A 124 -10.21 -20.70 7.97
CA VAL A 124 -11.39 -20.14 8.65
C VAL A 124 -12.63 -21.01 8.40
N ILE A 125 -12.85 -21.47 7.17
CA ILE A 125 -13.97 -22.35 6.83
C ILE A 125 -13.87 -23.68 7.59
N SER A 126 -12.69 -24.32 7.56
CA SER A 126 -12.42 -25.56 8.29
C SER A 126 -12.68 -25.43 9.79
N ALA A 127 -12.23 -24.33 10.40
CA ALA A 127 -12.47 -24.06 11.81
C ALA A 127 -13.95 -23.89 12.14
N ILE A 128 -14.73 -23.21 11.28
CA ILE A 128 -16.17 -23.03 11.47
C ILE A 128 -16.91 -24.36 11.31
N GLU A 129 -16.57 -25.17 10.31
CA GLU A 129 -17.17 -26.49 10.08
C GLU A 129 -16.88 -27.48 11.21
N ALA A 130 -15.67 -27.44 11.80
CA ALA A 130 -15.32 -28.27 12.95
C ALA A 130 -16.07 -27.89 14.24
N MET A 131 -16.68 -26.69 14.29
CA MET A 131 -17.50 -26.23 15.42
C MET A 131 -18.99 -26.57 15.26
N ALA A 132 -19.44 -26.99 14.07
CA ALA A 132 -20.82 -27.35 13.76
C ALA A 132 -21.11 -28.83 14.03
#